data_AF-A0AAU2B3E3-F1
#
_entry.id   AF-A0AAU2B3E3-F1
#
_cell.length_a   1.000
_cell.length_b   1.000
_cell.length_c   1.000
_cell.angle_alpha   90.00
_cell.angle_beta   90.00
_cell.angle_gamma   90.00
#
_symmetry.space_group_name_H-M   'P 1'
#
loop_
_entity.id
_entity.type
_entity.pdbx_description
1 polymer ?
#
loop_
_entity_poly.entity_id
_entity_poly.type
_entity_poly.pdbx_seq_one_letter_code
_entity_poly.pdbx_strand_id
1 'polypeptide(L)'
;MGPQRTRTAVRAGVIGAAATLLLGALGAPNATAYSGTGRVAGDVVSTTFYEAIDALTVADEDRTGYVRTAYRHWTDADKNGCNARKDVIISEAIDAPAVGPGCALTGGVWFSPYDRGSAEAR
;
A
#
# COMPACT_ATOMS: atom_id res chain seq x y z
N MET A 1 15.21 -59.90 71.16
CA MET A 1 14.07 -60.82 70.93
C MET A 1 13.13 -60.12 69.97
N GLY A 2 12.95 -60.64 68.74
CA GLY A 2 11.83 -60.27 67.86
C GLY A 2 12.01 -59.03 66.98
N PRO A 3 12.07 -59.16 65.64
CA PRO A 3 12.32 -58.08 64.67
C PRO A 3 11.01 -57.47 64.16
N GLN A 4 11.06 -56.44 63.31
CA GLN A 4 10.29 -56.38 62.05
C GLN A 4 10.83 -55.30 61.08
N ARG A 5 10.94 -55.72 59.82
CA ARG A 5 11.26 -54.95 58.62
C ARG A 5 9.97 -54.35 58.04
N THR A 6 10.02 -53.16 57.45
CA THR A 6 9.18 -52.76 56.29
C THR A 6 9.70 -51.43 55.73
N ARG A 7 10.29 -51.46 54.52
CA ARG A 7 9.68 -51.16 53.21
C ARG A 7 9.39 -49.67 52.99
N THR A 8 10.21 -49.13 52.09
CA THR A 8 10.25 -47.81 51.46
C THR A 8 8.88 -47.35 50.96
N ALA A 9 8.57 -46.07 51.18
CA ALA A 9 7.61 -45.33 50.38
C ALA A 9 8.19 -43.95 50.07
N VAL A 10 8.48 -43.74 48.79
CA VAL A 10 8.89 -42.46 48.22
C VAL A 10 7.66 -41.54 48.21
N ARG A 11 7.81 -40.33 48.74
CA ARG A 11 6.95 -39.19 48.38
C ARG A 11 7.83 -38.00 48.05
N ALA A 12 7.68 -37.56 46.80
CA ALA A 12 8.27 -36.37 46.22
C ALA A 12 7.82 -35.13 47.00
N GLY A 13 8.80 -34.32 47.43
CA GLY A 13 8.59 -32.97 47.93
C GLY A 13 9.18 -31.98 46.94
N VAL A 14 8.30 -31.14 46.39
CA VAL A 14 8.63 -30.06 45.45
C VAL A 14 9.19 -28.86 46.22
N ILE A 15 10.42 -28.44 45.90
CA ILE A 15 11.01 -27.12 46.20
C ILE A 15 11.93 -26.88 44.99
N GLY A 16 11.81 -25.87 44.13
CA GLY A 16 11.36 -24.50 44.29
C GLY A 16 12.43 -23.67 43.57
N ALA A 17 12.12 -23.12 42.40
CA ALA A 17 12.97 -22.13 41.72
C ALA A 17 12.06 -21.21 40.90
N ALA A 18 11.68 -20.09 41.50
CA ALA A 18 11.05 -18.98 40.78
C ALA A 18 12.14 -18.30 39.94
N ALA A 19 12.23 -18.68 38.67
CA ALA A 19 13.02 -17.95 37.69
C ALA A 19 12.15 -16.82 37.13
N THR A 20 12.45 -15.56 37.50
CA THR A 20 11.87 -14.38 36.87
C THR A 20 12.39 -14.26 35.43
N LEU A 21 11.63 -14.78 34.48
CA LEU A 21 11.82 -14.52 33.05
C LEU A 21 11.38 -13.08 32.75
N LEU A 22 12.35 -12.19 32.54
CA LEU A 22 12.14 -10.91 31.87
C LEU A 22 11.73 -11.19 30.42
N LEU A 23 10.42 -11.20 30.14
CA LEU A 23 9.91 -11.18 28.78
C LEU A 23 10.17 -9.79 28.18
N GLY A 24 11.20 -9.67 27.36
CA GLY A 24 11.35 -8.54 26.45
C GLY A 24 10.17 -8.50 25.49
N ALA A 25 9.29 -7.52 25.64
CA ALA A 25 8.30 -7.18 24.63
C ALA A 25 9.02 -6.52 23.45
N LEU A 26 9.56 -7.34 22.55
CA LEU A 26 9.84 -6.90 21.19
C LEU A 26 8.49 -6.53 20.57
N GLY A 27 8.30 -5.24 20.32
CA GLY A 27 7.14 -4.74 19.58
C GLY A 27 7.09 -5.41 18.22
N ALA A 28 6.20 -6.40 18.08
CA ALA A 28 5.83 -6.91 16.79
C ALA A 28 5.17 -5.76 16.02
N PRO A 29 5.56 -5.48 14.76
CA PRO A 29 4.70 -4.65 13.92
C PRO A 29 3.34 -5.34 13.86
N ASN A 30 2.28 -4.57 14.11
CA ASN A 30 0.91 -5.02 13.85
C ASN A 30 0.79 -5.27 12.35
N ALA A 31 1.18 -6.46 11.90
CA ALA A 31 0.80 -6.95 10.59
C ALA A 31 -0.70 -7.21 10.68
N THR A 32 -1.51 -6.21 10.34
CA THR A 32 -2.89 -6.44 9.94
C THR A 32 -2.81 -7.37 8.74
N ALA A 33 -2.96 -8.66 8.99
CA ALA A 33 -3.19 -9.64 7.95
C ALA A 33 -4.48 -9.22 7.24
N TYR A 34 -4.35 -8.59 6.07
CA TYR A 34 -5.47 -8.41 5.17
C TYR A 34 -5.95 -9.80 4.81
N SER A 35 -7.05 -10.22 5.44
CA SER A 35 -7.77 -11.44 5.06
C SER A 35 -8.49 -11.16 3.75
N GLY A 36 -7.72 -11.02 2.67
CA GLY A 36 -8.24 -11.21 1.33
C GLY A 36 -8.53 -12.69 1.20
N THR A 37 -9.79 -13.09 1.35
CA THR A 37 -10.25 -14.36 0.79
C THR A 37 -9.75 -14.41 -0.64
N GLY A 38 -8.89 -15.38 -0.96
CA GLY A 38 -8.17 -15.45 -2.23
C GLY A 38 -9.14 -15.37 -3.40
N ARG A 39 -9.16 -14.22 -4.07
CA ARG A 39 -9.90 -14.01 -5.31
C ARG A 39 -9.11 -14.66 -6.42
N VAL A 40 -9.76 -15.46 -7.24
CA VAL A 40 -9.14 -16.08 -8.41
C VAL A 40 -9.43 -15.19 -9.62
N ALA A 41 -8.50 -15.17 -10.58
CA ALA A 41 -8.73 -14.47 -11.85
C ALA A 41 -10.04 -14.94 -12.48
N GLY A 42 -10.96 -14.02 -12.73
CA GLY A 42 -12.30 -14.30 -13.29
C GLY A 42 -13.46 -14.15 -12.30
N ASP A 43 -13.19 -13.98 -11.00
CA ASP A 43 -14.25 -13.69 -10.03
C ASP A 43 -14.88 -12.31 -10.28
N VAL A 44 -16.22 -12.26 -10.31
CA VAL A 44 -16.95 -10.98 -10.29
C VAL A 44 -17.04 -10.52 -8.83
N VAL A 45 -16.46 -9.36 -8.53
CA VAL A 45 -16.39 -8.81 -7.18
C VAL A 45 -17.17 -7.50 -7.13
N SER A 46 -18.14 -7.42 -6.22
CA SER A 46 -18.86 -6.18 -5.91
C SER A 46 -18.25 -5.53 -4.67
N THR A 47 -17.66 -4.35 -4.82
CA THR A 47 -17.00 -3.57 -3.76
C THR A 47 -17.08 -2.09 -4.11
N THR A 48 -16.72 -1.19 -3.18
CA THR A 48 -16.64 0.23 -3.50
C THR A 48 -15.40 0.52 -4.36
N PHE A 49 -15.45 1.61 -5.14
CA PHE A 49 -14.32 2.03 -5.98
C PHE A 49 -13.01 2.10 -5.20
N TYR A 50 -13.05 2.75 -4.04
CA TYR A 50 -11.82 2.95 -3.30
C TYR A 50 -11.33 1.70 -2.57
N GLU A 51 -12.21 0.83 -2.09
CA GLU A 51 -11.80 -0.49 -1.58
C GLU A 51 -11.11 -1.32 -2.68
N ALA A 52 -11.53 -1.17 -3.94
CA ALA A 52 -10.87 -1.82 -5.06
C ALA A 52 -9.46 -1.24 -5.33
N ILE A 53 -9.30 0.09 -5.26
CA ILE A 53 -7.98 0.74 -5.38
C ILE A 53 -7.06 0.33 -4.23
N ASP A 54 -7.54 0.36 -2.99
CA ASP A 54 -6.77 0.00 -1.80
C ASP A 54 -6.33 -1.48 -1.81
N ALA A 55 -7.04 -2.34 -2.58
CA ALA A 55 -6.71 -3.74 -2.75
C ALA A 55 -5.66 -4.02 -3.86
N LEU A 56 -5.29 -3.02 -4.68
CA LEU A 56 -4.27 -3.20 -5.71
C LEU A 56 -2.89 -3.42 -5.06
N THR A 57 -2.21 -4.48 -5.50
CA THR A 57 -0.82 -4.72 -5.08
C THR A 57 0.11 -3.74 -5.78
N VAL A 58 0.82 -2.93 -5.00
CA VAL A 58 1.88 -2.08 -5.53
C VAL A 58 3.10 -2.95 -5.81
N ALA A 59 3.56 -2.92 -7.06
CA ALA A 59 4.74 -3.63 -7.52
C ALA A 59 5.68 -2.67 -8.25
N ASP A 60 6.93 -3.06 -8.38
CA ASP A 60 7.90 -2.30 -9.18
C ASP A 60 7.46 -2.22 -10.65
N GLU A 61 7.75 -1.09 -11.29
CA GLU A 61 7.47 -0.89 -12.71
C GLU A 61 8.30 -1.87 -13.56
N ASP A 62 7.65 -2.72 -14.35
CA ASP A 62 8.30 -3.51 -15.39
C ASP A 62 8.16 -2.81 -16.74
N ARG A 63 9.30 -2.41 -17.31
CA ARG A 63 9.41 -1.71 -18.59
C ARG A 63 9.97 -2.60 -19.70
N THR A 64 10.05 -3.90 -19.48
CA THR A 64 10.59 -4.84 -20.46
C THR A 64 9.84 -4.72 -21.79
N GLY A 65 10.57 -4.45 -22.87
CA GLY A 65 9.99 -4.23 -24.20
C GLY A 65 9.41 -2.83 -24.46
N TYR A 66 9.32 -1.96 -23.45
CA TYR A 66 8.85 -0.59 -23.65
C TYR A 66 9.94 0.31 -24.26
N VAL A 67 9.68 0.83 -25.45
CA VAL A 67 10.56 1.79 -26.14
C VAL A 67 9.85 3.14 -26.26
N ARG A 68 10.17 4.06 -25.33
CA ARG A 68 9.53 5.38 -25.26
C ARG A 68 9.53 6.14 -26.59
N THR A 69 10.66 6.09 -27.30
CA THR A 69 10.86 6.81 -28.56
C THR A 69 10.03 6.26 -29.74
N ALA A 70 9.46 5.07 -29.61
CA ALA A 70 8.56 4.51 -30.62
C ALA A 70 7.20 5.25 -30.67
N TYR A 71 6.91 6.06 -29.65
CA TYR A 71 5.65 6.78 -29.52
C TYR A 71 5.93 8.28 -29.52
N ARG A 72 5.31 9.00 -30.46
CA ARG A 72 5.35 10.47 -30.44
C ARG A 72 4.51 10.95 -29.26
N HIS A 73 5.15 11.60 -28.30
CA HIS A 73 4.48 12.12 -27.11
C HIS A 73 4.10 13.58 -27.27
N TRP A 74 3.00 13.96 -26.60
CA TRP A 74 2.55 15.34 -26.38
C TRP A 74 2.53 16.15 -27.68
N THR A 75 1.69 15.70 -28.61
CA THR A 75 1.46 16.44 -29.85
C THR A 75 0.56 17.65 -29.56
N ASP A 76 0.92 18.79 -30.10
CA ASP A 76 0.02 19.94 -30.28
C ASP A 76 -0.70 19.72 -31.63
N ALA A 77 -1.87 19.10 -31.58
CA ALA A 77 -2.59 18.67 -32.79
C ALA A 77 -3.42 19.82 -33.39
N ASP A 78 -3.92 20.72 -32.55
CA ASP A 78 -4.73 21.86 -32.93
C ASP A 78 -3.91 23.14 -33.19
N LYS A 79 -2.59 23.09 -32.93
CA LYS A 79 -1.59 24.14 -33.16
C LYS A 79 -1.86 25.39 -32.32
N ASN A 80 -2.38 25.20 -31.11
CA ASN A 80 -2.69 26.29 -30.20
C ASN A 80 -1.50 26.71 -29.31
N GLY A 81 -0.36 25.99 -29.39
CA GLY A 81 0.85 26.23 -28.61
C GLY A 81 0.92 25.49 -27.27
N CYS A 82 -0.14 24.80 -26.88
CA CYS A 82 -0.21 23.81 -25.82
C CYS A 82 -0.17 22.41 -26.44
N ASN A 83 0.52 21.48 -25.80
CA ASN A 83 0.47 20.09 -26.23
C ASN A 83 -0.65 19.35 -25.50
N ALA A 84 -1.01 18.17 -25.99
CA ALA A 84 -2.07 17.35 -25.42
C ALA A 84 -2.01 17.15 -23.89
N ARG A 85 -0.81 17.11 -23.28
CA ARG A 85 -0.70 17.04 -21.81
C ARG A 85 -1.20 18.33 -21.16
N LYS A 86 -0.76 19.48 -21.67
CA LYS A 86 -1.17 20.79 -21.15
C LYS A 86 -2.64 21.06 -21.38
N ASP A 87 -3.19 20.66 -22.53
CA ASP A 87 -4.62 20.79 -22.82
C ASP A 87 -5.45 20.01 -21.79
N VAL A 88 -5.08 18.76 -21.53
CA VAL A 88 -5.72 17.92 -20.51
C VAL A 88 -5.65 18.62 -19.16
N ILE A 89 -4.46 19.08 -18.74
CA ILE A 89 -4.26 19.78 -17.46
C ILE A 89 -5.18 20.98 -17.31
N ILE A 90 -5.36 21.78 -18.36
CA ILE A 90 -6.25 22.94 -18.34
C ILE A 90 -7.72 22.49 -18.26
N SER A 91 -8.10 21.49 -19.04
CA SER A 91 -9.51 21.10 -19.19
C SER A 91 -10.09 20.33 -18.01
N GLU A 92 -9.29 19.54 -17.29
CA GLU A 92 -9.79 18.72 -16.17
C GLU A 92 -9.39 19.27 -14.80
N ALA A 93 -8.72 20.43 -14.75
CA ALA A 93 -8.47 21.11 -13.49
C ALA A 93 -9.79 21.54 -12.82
N ILE A 94 -9.89 21.34 -11.52
CA ILE A 94 -10.95 21.93 -10.69
C ILE A 94 -10.76 23.44 -10.64
N ASP A 95 -9.54 23.86 -10.28
CA ASP A 95 -9.14 25.26 -10.35
C ASP A 95 -8.18 25.43 -11.53
N ALA A 96 -8.58 26.22 -12.52
CA ALA A 96 -7.79 26.39 -13.73
C ALA A 96 -6.41 27.01 -13.43
N PRO A 97 -5.31 26.46 -14.00
CA PRO A 97 -4.00 27.07 -13.90
C PRO A 97 -3.93 28.36 -14.75
N ALA A 98 -3.04 29.27 -14.38
CA ALA A 98 -2.68 30.37 -15.26
C ALA A 98 -1.80 29.87 -16.41
N VAL A 99 -2.07 30.35 -17.63
CA VAL A 99 -1.32 29.97 -18.85
C VAL A 99 -0.40 31.11 -19.26
N GLY A 100 0.91 30.87 -19.18
CA GLY A 100 1.96 31.79 -19.59
C GLY A 100 2.52 31.51 -21.00
N PRO A 101 3.55 32.25 -21.42
CA PRO A 101 4.21 32.06 -22.71
C PRO A 101 4.68 30.62 -22.92
N GLY A 102 4.47 30.08 -24.12
CA GLY A 102 4.82 28.69 -24.45
C GLY A 102 4.01 27.65 -23.67
N CYS A 103 2.81 28.01 -23.21
CA CYS A 103 1.92 27.16 -22.41
C CYS A 103 2.55 26.69 -21.07
N ALA A 104 3.32 27.58 -20.44
CA ALA A 104 3.78 27.38 -19.07
C ALA A 104 2.58 27.48 -18.11
N LEU A 105 2.33 26.43 -17.32
CA LEU A 105 1.23 26.40 -16.35
C LEU A 105 1.75 26.70 -14.95
N THR A 106 1.01 27.53 -14.22
CA THR A 106 1.28 27.84 -12.81
C THR A 106 0.01 27.81 -11.98
N GLY A 107 0.09 27.22 -10.79
CA GLY A 107 -1.06 27.04 -9.89
C GLY A 107 -2.04 26.00 -10.41
N GLY A 108 -3.31 26.20 -10.10
CA GLY A 108 -4.39 25.28 -10.45
C GLY A 108 -4.43 24.03 -9.58
N VAL A 109 -5.58 23.35 -9.57
CA VAL A 109 -5.83 22.20 -8.70
C VAL A 109 -6.46 21.07 -9.49
N TRP A 110 -5.90 19.88 -9.32
CA TRP A 110 -6.39 18.62 -9.86
C TRP A 110 -6.78 17.70 -8.71
N PHE A 111 -7.88 16.97 -8.86
CA PHE A 111 -8.26 15.92 -7.93
C PHE A 111 -7.91 14.55 -8.52
N SER A 112 -7.10 13.77 -7.80
CA SER A 112 -6.84 12.37 -8.11
C SER A 112 -7.89 11.50 -7.41
N PRO A 113 -8.82 10.86 -8.15
CA PRO A 113 -9.74 9.91 -7.54
C PRO A 113 -9.00 8.67 -7.00
N TYR A 114 -7.78 8.38 -7.47
CA TYR A 114 -7.02 7.23 -7.00
C TYR A 114 -6.40 7.47 -5.61
N ASP A 115 -5.92 8.69 -5.36
CA ASP A 115 -5.21 9.03 -4.12
C ASP A 115 -6.09 9.81 -3.12
N ARG A 116 -7.36 10.06 -3.48
CA ARG A 116 -8.32 10.86 -2.70
C ARG A 116 -7.78 12.24 -2.33
N GLY A 117 -6.92 12.80 -3.18
CA GLY A 117 -6.11 13.97 -2.87
C GLY A 117 -6.11 14.98 -4.01
N SER A 118 -5.88 16.24 -3.64
CA SER A 118 -5.69 17.34 -4.58
C SER A 118 -4.20 17.65 -4.75
N ALA A 119 -3.78 17.93 -5.98
CA ALA A 119 -2.42 18.32 -6.33
C ALA A 119 -2.41 19.54 -7.26
N GLU A 120 -1.27 20.22 -7.37
CA GLU A 120 -1.12 21.32 -8.33
C GLU A 120 -1.17 20.82 -9.77
N ALA A 121 -1.83 21.60 -10.63
CA ALA A 121 -1.95 21.32 -12.06
C ALA A 121 -0.61 21.60 -12.78
N ARG A 122 0.19 20.55 -13.12
CA ARG A 122 1.57 20.70 -13.65
C ARG A 122 1.86 19.96 -14.97
#